data_AF-A0AAD1ZVL2-F1
#
_entry.id   AF-A0AAD1ZVL2-F1
#
_cell.length_a   1.000
_cell.length_b   1.000
_cell.length_c   1.000
_cell.angle_alpha   90.00
_cell.angle_beta   90.00
_cell.angle_gamma   90.00
#
_symmetry.space_group_name_H-M   'P 1'
#
loop_
_entity.id
_entity.type
_entity.pdbx_description
1 polymer ?
#
loop_
_entity_poly.entity_id
_entity_poly.type
_entity_poly.pdbx_seq_one_letter_code
_entity_poly.pdbx_strand_id
1 'polypeptide(L)'
;MDTDLHQIIQSNQSLLEEHSQYFLYQILRGLKYIHSANVIHRDLKPSNLLLNASCDLKICDFGLARPAVENEFMTEYVVNRWKPLFAGNDHVHQMHLLIELLGTPTDDDLDFTRNEDARKYIRQLSRHPRQPLAKVFPRVNPLAIDLIDKMLTINPMKRITVEEALEHPYLERLHDTADEPVCLKPFSFDFEQQILSEEQIKDMIYQEALTLNPEI
;
A
#
# COMPACT_ATOMS: atom_id res chain seq x y z
N MET A 1 13.00 16.76 -4.61
CA MET A 1 11.68 16.32 -4.13
C MET A 1 11.29 17.32 -3.09
N ASP A 2 10.24 18.07 -3.36
CA ASP A 2 10.04 19.41 -2.77
C ASP A 2 8.88 19.39 -1.77
N THR A 3 8.03 18.37 -1.84
CA THR A 3 6.87 18.16 -0.97
C THR A 3 6.47 16.68 -0.97
N ASP A 4 5.40 16.35 -0.27
CA ASP A 4 4.81 15.01 -0.21
C ASP A 4 3.30 15.08 -0.49
N LEU A 5 2.69 13.95 -0.85
CA LEU A 5 1.28 13.90 -1.20
C LEU A 5 0.37 14.29 -0.01
N HIS A 6 0.81 14.09 1.24
CA HIS A 6 0.05 14.50 2.42
C HIS A 6 -0.13 16.02 2.47
N GLN A 7 0.95 16.77 2.26
CA GLN A 7 0.92 18.23 2.20
C GLN A 7 0.05 18.74 1.06
N ILE A 8 0.13 18.11 -0.12
CA ILE A 8 -0.69 18.48 -1.29
C ILE A 8 -2.17 18.26 -1.00
N ILE A 9 -2.56 17.10 -0.43
CA ILE A 9 -3.96 16.79 -0.07
C ILE A 9 -4.51 17.76 0.99
N GLN A 10 -3.68 18.20 1.93
CA GLN A 10 -4.10 19.14 2.99
C GLN A 10 -4.07 20.60 2.54
N SER A 11 -3.38 20.90 1.45
CA SER A 11 -3.31 22.25 0.90
C SER A 11 -4.62 22.64 0.23
N ASN A 12 -4.81 23.95 0.00
CA ASN A 12 -5.91 24.46 -0.82
C ASN A 12 -5.66 24.31 -2.34
N GLN A 13 -4.64 23.54 -2.76
CA GLN A 13 -4.39 23.31 -4.17
C GLN A 13 -5.49 22.45 -4.79
N SER A 14 -5.90 22.79 -6.00
CA SER A 14 -6.94 22.05 -6.71
C SER A 14 -6.36 20.78 -7.31
N LEU A 15 -6.62 19.65 -6.66
CA LEU A 15 -6.35 18.32 -7.20
C LEU A 15 -7.46 17.91 -8.16
N LEU A 16 -7.22 18.10 -9.46
CA LEU A 16 -8.09 17.58 -10.52
C LEU A 16 -8.00 16.05 -10.62
N GLU A 17 -9.02 15.44 -11.22
CA GLU A 17 -9.09 13.99 -11.46
C GLU A 17 -7.84 13.46 -12.19
N GLU A 18 -7.34 14.19 -13.19
CA GLU A 18 -6.14 13.82 -13.95
C GLU A 18 -4.90 13.71 -13.06
N HIS A 19 -4.77 14.57 -12.03
CA HIS A 19 -3.68 14.45 -11.06
C HIS A 19 -3.83 13.19 -10.22
N SER A 20 -5.04 12.90 -9.73
CA SER A 20 -5.31 11.68 -8.95
C SER A 20 -5.04 10.42 -9.77
N GLN A 21 -5.44 10.40 -11.04
CA GLN A 21 -5.17 9.32 -11.98
C GLN A 21 -3.67 9.15 -12.22
N TYR A 22 -2.94 10.24 -12.46
CA TYR A 22 -1.51 10.21 -12.72
C TYR A 22 -0.69 9.81 -11.48
N PHE A 23 -1.06 10.29 -10.29
CA PHE A 23 -0.41 9.87 -9.04
C PHE A 23 -0.69 8.39 -8.74
N LEU A 24 -1.92 7.91 -8.94
CA LEU A 24 -2.24 6.50 -8.75
C LEU A 24 -1.44 5.60 -9.70
N TYR A 25 -1.34 5.99 -10.98
CA TYR A 25 -0.49 5.30 -11.95
C TYR A 25 0.96 5.21 -11.49
N GLN A 26 1.58 6.33 -11.09
CA GLN A 26 2.97 6.35 -10.64
C GLN A 26 3.21 5.51 -9.38
N ILE A 27 2.24 5.49 -8.45
CA ILE A 27 2.28 4.63 -7.25
C ILE A 27 2.28 3.16 -7.68
N LEU A 28 1.35 2.75 -8.53
CA LEU A 28 1.23 1.36 -8.99
C LEU A 28 2.45 0.93 -9.80
N ARG A 29 2.95 1.79 -10.69
CA ARG A 29 4.19 1.57 -11.45
C ARG A 29 5.38 1.34 -10.51
N GLY A 30 5.53 2.15 -9.46
CA GLY A 30 6.56 1.95 -8.44
C GLY A 30 6.38 0.64 -7.66
N LEU A 31 5.14 0.33 -7.27
CA LEU A 31 4.82 -0.91 -6.56
C LEU A 31 5.06 -2.17 -7.40
N LYS A 32 4.78 -2.14 -8.71
CA LYS A 32 5.10 -3.24 -9.64
C LYS A 32 6.59 -3.57 -9.61
N TYR A 33 7.44 -2.55 -9.68
CA TYR A 33 8.89 -2.74 -9.54
C TYR A 33 9.27 -3.32 -8.16
N ILE A 34 8.77 -2.72 -7.07
CA ILE A 34 9.07 -3.16 -5.69
C ILE A 34 8.63 -4.62 -5.47
N HIS A 35 7.41 -4.98 -5.88
CA HIS A 35 6.85 -6.32 -5.70
C HIS A 35 7.59 -7.36 -6.56
N SER A 36 7.99 -7.02 -7.79
CA SER A 36 8.82 -7.90 -8.62
C SER A 36 10.21 -8.18 -8.03
N ALA A 37 10.69 -7.33 -7.11
CA ALA A 37 11.89 -7.57 -6.32
C ALA A 37 11.63 -8.44 -5.07
N ASN A 38 10.44 -9.01 -4.88
CA ASN A 38 9.99 -9.68 -3.66
C ASN A 38 10.09 -8.79 -2.41
N VAL A 39 9.82 -7.50 -2.54
CA VAL A 39 9.77 -6.55 -1.42
C VAL A 39 8.32 -6.10 -1.18
N ILE A 40 7.91 -6.02 0.08
CA ILE A 40 6.64 -5.42 0.50
C ILE A 40 6.97 -4.16 1.29
N HIS A 41 6.46 -3.00 0.87
CA HIS A 41 6.75 -1.71 1.53
C HIS A 41 6.18 -1.61 2.95
N ARG A 42 4.98 -2.16 3.19
CA ARG A 42 4.22 -2.20 4.46
C ARG A 42 3.76 -0.87 5.06
N ASP A 43 4.37 0.26 4.70
CA ASP A 43 3.99 1.59 5.22
C ASP A 43 3.71 2.62 4.12
N LEU A 44 2.87 2.23 3.14
CA LEU A 44 2.47 3.14 2.08
C LEU A 44 1.41 4.13 2.60
N LYS A 45 1.75 5.42 2.58
CA LYS A 45 0.88 6.51 3.03
C LYS A 45 1.24 7.81 2.33
N PRO A 46 0.36 8.83 2.30
CA PRO A 46 0.62 10.08 1.57
C PRO A 46 1.94 10.80 1.95
N SER A 47 2.40 10.71 3.20
CA SER A 47 3.68 11.34 3.59
C SER A 47 4.91 10.60 3.03
N ASN A 48 4.76 9.34 2.64
CA ASN A 48 5.82 8.49 2.08
C ASN A 48 5.78 8.48 0.54
N LEU A 49 5.02 9.41 -0.05
CA LEU A 49 4.87 9.62 -1.48
C LEU A 49 5.38 11.03 -1.80
N LEU A 50 6.65 11.13 -2.15
CA LEU A 50 7.32 12.39 -2.43
C LEU A 50 6.95 12.90 -3.81
N LEU A 51 6.78 14.22 -3.91
CA LEU A 51 6.39 14.92 -5.12
C LEU A 51 7.36 16.07 -5.44
N ASN A 52 7.49 16.38 -6.73
CA ASN A 52 8.14 17.60 -7.20
C ASN A 52 7.13 18.50 -7.96
N ALA A 53 7.58 19.68 -8.38
CA ALA A 53 6.76 20.63 -9.14
C ALA A 53 6.26 20.09 -10.50
N SER A 54 6.91 19.06 -11.05
CA SER A 54 6.51 18.41 -12.31
C SER A 54 5.48 17.29 -12.11
N CYS A 55 4.96 17.11 -10.90
CA CYS A 55 4.06 16.00 -10.53
C CYS A 55 4.71 14.61 -10.63
N ASP A 56 6.05 14.52 -10.60
CA ASP A 56 6.73 13.24 -10.50
C ASP A 56 6.65 12.72 -9.07
N LEU A 57 6.25 11.46 -8.92
CA LEU A 57 6.08 10.78 -7.64
C LEU A 57 7.21 9.78 -7.40
N LYS A 58 7.71 9.73 -6.17
CA LYS A 58 8.61 8.67 -5.70
C LYS A 58 8.15 8.12 -4.36
N ILE A 59 8.13 6.80 -4.25
CA ILE A 59 7.89 6.08 -2.99
C ILE A 59 9.17 6.16 -2.15
N CYS A 60 9.06 6.51 -0.88
CA CYS A 60 10.18 6.57 0.05
C CYS A 60 9.83 5.87 1.38
N ASP A 61 10.83 5.79 2.27
CA ASP A 61 10.70 5.24 3.62
C ASP A 61 10.42 3.72 3.65
N PHE A 62 11.45 2.96 3.30
CA PHE A 62 11.46 1.49 3.31
C PHE A 62 11.85 0.91 4.68
N GLY A 63 11.81 1.70 5.77
CA GLY A 63 12.26 1.24 7.09
C GLY A 63 11.44 0.08 7.67
N LEU A 64 10.20 -0.10 7.19
CA LEU A 64 9.32 -1.22 7.55
C LEU A 64 9.21 -2.29 6.46
N ALA A 65 9.96 -2.15 5.35
CA ALA A 65 9.89 -3.07 4.23
C ALA A 65 10.39 -4.45 4.61
N ARG A 66 9.79 -5.49 4.05
CA ARG A 66 10.13 -6.90 4.33
C ARG A 66 10.07 -7.75 3.07
N PRO A 67 10.75 -8.91 3.04
CA PRO A 67 10.61 -9.85 1.94
C PRO A 67 9.16 -10.31 1.81
N ALA A 68 8.70 -10.47 0.58
CA ALA A 68 7.48 -11.19 0.25
C ALA A 68 7.74 -12.70 0.45
N VAL A 69 7.75 -13.17 1.69
CA VAL A 69 7.97 -14.60 1.98
C VAL A 69 6.69 -15.37 1.65
N GLU A 70 6.76 -16.35 0.75
CA GLU A 70 5.62 -17.16 0.30
C GLU A 70 4.91 -17.97 1.41
N ASN A 71 5.46 -18.02 2.64
CA ASN A 71 4.94 -18.87 3.73
C ASN A 71 4.85 -18.20 5.11
N GLU A 72 5.21 -16.92 5.25
CA GLU A 72 4.89 -16.18 6.48
C GLU A 72 3.60 -15.41 6.25
N PHE A 73 2.52 -15.94 6.83
CA PHE A 73 1.26 -15.25 7.03
C PHE A 73 1.54 -13.79 7.32
N MET A 74 1.04 -12.89 6.47
CA MET A 74 1.11 -11.44 6.64
C MET A 74 0.83 -11.11 8.11
N THR A 75 1.89 -10.90 8.88
CA THR A 75 1.82 -10.76 10.32
C THR A 75 1.26 -9.39 10.62
N GLU A 76 0.21 -9.45 11.44
CA GLU A 76 -0.44 -8.39 12.23
C GLU A 76 -0.81 -7.08 11.54
N TYR A 77 -2.07 -6.71 11.72
CA TYR A 77 -2.67 -5.45 11.31
C TYR A 77 -1.75 -4.26 11.64
N VAL A 78 -1.14 -3.67 10.61
CA VAL A 78 -0.48 -2.37 10.73
C VAL A 78 -1.57 -1.31 10.77
N VAL A 79 -1.89 -0.84 11.98
CA VAL A 79 -2.89 0.23 12.20
C VAL A 79 -2.25 1.56 11.83
N ASN A 80 -2.64 2.12 10.69
CA ASN A 80 -2.16 3.43 10.23
C ASN A 80 -3.16 4.53 10.61
N ARG A 81 -2.76 5.40 11.56
CA ARG A 81 -3.50 6.60 12.00
C ARG A 81 -3.20 7.79 11.06
N TRP A 82 -4.07 8.04 10.08
CA TRP A 82 -4.07 9.26 9.25
C TRP A 82 -5.36 10.05 9.48
N LYS A 83 -5.72 11.02 8.63
CA LYS A 83 -7.13 11.36 8.36
C LYS A 83 -7.59 10.44 7.21
N PRO A 84 -7.89 9.15 7.45
CA PRO A 84 -8.03 8.15 6.42
C PRO A 84 -9.52 8.04 6.06
N LEU A 85 -9.84 7.24 5.05
CA LEU A 85 -11.20 6.72 4.87
C LEU A 85 -11.74 6.07 6.17
N PHE A 86 -10.83 5.59 7.04
CA PHE A 86 -11.09 4.90 8.29
C PHE A 86 -10.20 5.44 9.43
N ALA A 87 -10.63 6.46 10.18
CA ALA A 87 -9.87 7.07 11.28
C ALA A 87 -10.19 6.41 12.64
N GLY A 88 -9.68 5.20 12.89
CA GLY A 88 -9.88 4.52 14.16
C GLY A 88 -9.07 5.14 15.30
N ASN A 89 -9.70 5.31 16.46
CA ASN A 89 -9.04 5.78 17.68
C ASN A 89 -8.21 4.66 18.35
N ASP A 90 -8.61 3.41 18.12
CA ASP A 90 -7.94 2.19 18.53
C ASP A 90 -8.18 1.08 17.48
N HIS A 91 -7.58 -0.09 17.67
CA HIS A 91 -7.68 -1.22 16.74
C HIS A 91 -9.11 -1.75 16.58
N VAL A 92 -9.94 -1.68 17.62
CA VAL A 92 -11.34 -2.12 17.59
C VAL A 92 -12.20 -1.12 16.81
N HIS A 93 -12.04 0.17 17.06
CA HIS A 93 -12.72 1.23 16.33
C HIS A 93 -12.32 1.23 14.85
N GLN A 94 -11.03 1.03 14.55
CA GLN A 94 -10.55 0.88 13.17
C GLN A 94 -11.27 -0.27 12.44
N MET A 95 -11.40 -1.42 13.10
CA MET A 95 -12.10 -2.57 12.55
C MET A 95 -13.59 -2.30 12.33
N HIS A 96 -14.25 -1.60 13.28
CA HIS A 96 -15.65 -1.21 13.10
C HIS A 96 -15.86 -0.30 11.89
N LEU A 97 -14.99 0.71 11.69
CA LEU A 97 -15.07 1.61 10.53
C LEU A 97 -14.90 0.83 9.20
N LEU A 98 -13.96 -0.13 9.17
CA LEU A 98 -13.78 -1.00 8.01
C LEU A 98 -15.04 -1.84 7.72
N ILE A 99 -15.64 -2.43 8.75
CA ILE A 99 -16.87 -3.25 8.64
C ILE A 99 -18.07 -2.40 8.22
N GLU A 100 -18.17 -1.17 8.70
CA GLU A 100 -19.28 -0.28 8.36
C GLU A 100 -19.31 0.07 6.86
N LEU A 101 -18.15 0.22 6.24
CA LEU A 101 -18.04 0.52 4.81
C LEU A 101 -18.00 -0.75 3.94
N LEU A 102 -17.13 -1.70 4.28
CA LEU A 102 -16.86 -2.89 3.46
C LEU A 102 -17.86 -4.03 3.71
N GLY A 103 -18.65 -3.93 4.78
CA GLY A 103 -19.52 -4.98 5.27
C GLY A 103 -18.81 -5.93 6.22
N THR A 104 -19.61 -6.72 6.96
CA THR A 104 -19.07 -7.78 7.82
C THR A 104 -18.48 -8.89 6.95
N PRO A 105 -17.21 -9.29 7.14
CA PRO A 105 -16.60 -10.37 6.38
C PRO A 105 -17.40 -11.67 6.47
N THR A 106 -17.55 -12.36 5.34
CA THR A 106 -18.15 -13.70 5.31
C THR A 106 -17.12 -14.77 5.67
N ASP A 107 -17.55 -16.01 5.93
CA ASP A 107 -16.61 -17.12 6.16
C ASP A 107 -15.69 -17.34 4.94
N ASP A 108 -16.20 -17.13 3.72
CA ASP A 108 -15.42 -17.19 2.47
C ASP A 108 -14.40 -16.05 2.33
N ASP A 109 -14.60 -14.93 3.04
CA ASP A 109 -13.63 -13.83 3.08
C ASP A 109 -12.54 -14.07 4.11
N LEU A 110 -12.78 -14.96 5.08
CA LEU A 110 -11.89 -15.28 6.19
C LEU A 110 -11.14 -16.61 6.00
N ASP A 111 -11.26 -17.23 4.82
CA ASP A 111 -10.58 -18.48 4.49
C ASP A 111 -9.04 -18.39 4.63
N PHE A 112 -8.49 -17.21 4.36
CA PHE A 112 -7.06 -16.90 4.44
C PHE A 112 -6.51 -16.89 5.88
N THR A 113 -7.34 -16.59 6.89
CA THR A 113 -6.89 -16.51 8.29
C THR A 113 -7.09 -17.83 9.02
N ARG A 114 -6.03 -18.39 9.61
CA ARG A 114 -6.12 -19.58 10.48
C ARG A 114 -6.45 -19.25 11.94
N ASN A 115 -6.60 -17.97 12.27
CA ASN A 115 -6.88 -17.52 13.62
C ASN A 115 -8.36 -17.71 13.95
N GLU A 116 -8.68 -18.80 14.65
CA GLU A 116 -10.04 -19.16 15.06
C GLU A 116 -10.64 -18.14 16.05
N ASP A 117 -9.84 -17.50 16.90
CA ASP A 117 -10.33 -16.47 17.83
C ASP A 117 -10.81 -15.22 17.07
N ALA A 118 -10.04 -14.78 16.06
CA ALA A 118 -10.43 -13.68 15.20
C ALA A 118 -11.70 -14.00 14.40
N ARG A 119 -11.82 -15.22 13.85
CA ARG A 119 -13.04 -15.69 13.16
C ARG A 119 -14.24 -15.69 14.08
N LYS A 120 -14.09 -16.22 15.30
CA LYS A 120 -15.15 -16.26 16.30
C LYS A 120 -15.60 -14.86 16.70
N TYR A 121 -14.66 -13.94 16.87
CA TYR A 121 -14.96 -12.54 17.17
C TYR A 121 -15.75 -11.88 16.05
N ILE A 122 -15.33 -12.00 14.78
CA ILE A 122 -16.04 -11.42 13.63
C ILE A 122 -17.46 -12.00 13.50
N ARG A 123 -17.65 -13.30 13.74
CA ARG A 123 -18.97 -13.95 13.72
C ARG A 123 -19.93 -13.44 14.78
N GLN A 124 -19.42 -12.88 15.89
CA GLN A 124 -20.22 -12.31 16.96
C GLN A 124 -20.65 -10.85 16.68
N LEU A 125 -20.03 -10.19 15.70
CA LEU A 125 -20.38 -8.83 15.34
C LEU A 125 -21.74 -8.77 14.65
N SER A 126 -22.46 -7.67 14.84
CA SER A 126 -23.66 -7.36 14.07
C SER A 126 -23.33 -7.36 12.58
N ARG A 127 -24.20 -7.99 11.76
CA ARG A 127 -24.01 -8.01 10.31
C ARG A 127 -24.32 -6.63 9.72
N HIS A 128 -23.35 -6.08 9.00
CA HIS A 128 -23.48 -4.84 8.23
C HIS A 128 -23.38 -5.15 6.73
N PRO A 129 -24.31 -4.64 5.89
CA PRO A 129 -24.18 -4.76 4.45
C PRO A 129 -23.06 -3.85 3.94
N ARG A 130 -22.33 -4.29 2.90
CA ARG A 130 -21.35 -3.44 2.22
C ARG A 130 -22.04 -2.19 1.67
N GLN A 131 -21.44 -1.03 1.93
CA GLN A 131 -21.91 0.22 1.35
C GLN A 131 -21.29 0.41 -0.04
N PRO A 132 -22.09 0.69 -1.09
CA PRO A 132 -21.53 1.01 -2.40
C PRO A 132 -20.69 2.29 -2.31
N LEU A 133 -19.39 2.20 -2.60
CA LEU A 133 -18.48 3.35 -2.56
C LEU A 133 -18.95 4.52 -3.45
N ALA A 134 -19.63 4.20 -4.56
CA ALA A 134 -20.25 5.21 -5.43
C ALA A 134 -21.31 6.08 -4.73
N LYS A 135 -21.98 5.57 -3.68
CA LYS A 135 -22.91 6.36 -2.87
C LYS A 135 -22.19 7.26 -1.88
N VAL A 136 -21.06 6.81 -1.35
CA VAL A 136 -20.23 7.57 -0.40
C VAL A 136 -19.46 8.68 -1.11
N PHE A 137 -19.01 8.40 -2.35
CA PHE A 137 -18.22 9.31 -3.18
C PHE A 137 -18.91 9.60 -4.53
N PRO A 138 -20.07 10.28 -4.54
CA PRO A 138 -20.89 10.44 -5.75
C PRO A 138 -20.28 11.36 -6.82
N ARG A 139 -19.21 12.10 -6.48
CA ARG A 139 -18.53 13.04 -7.38
C ARG A 139 -17.23 12.47 -7.97
N VAL A 140 -16.85 11.27 -7.58
CA VAL A 140 -15.63 10.61 -8.06
C VAL A 140 -15.96 9.82 -9.33
N ASN A 141 -15.00 9.71 -10.24
CA ASN A 141 -15.14 8.93 -11.46
C ASN A 141 -15.56 7.47 -11.15
N PRO A 142 -16.61 6.94 -11.81
CA PRO A 142 -17.06 5.56 -11.59
C PRO A 142 -15.95 4.51 -11.81
N LEU A 143 -15.04 4.73 -12.75
CA LEU A 143 -13.91 3.83 -13.01
C LEU A 143 -12.86 3.87 -11.89
N ALA A 144 -12.65 5.04 -11.28
CA ALA A 144 -11.79 5.16 -10.11
C ALA A 144 -12.40 4.43 -8.90
N ILE A 145 -13.71 4.58 -8.70
CA ILE A 145 -14.44 3.87 -7.65
C ILE A 145 -14.36 2.37 -7.83
N ASP A 146 -14.55 1.88 -9.06
CA ASP A 146 -14.44 0.46 -9.39
C ASP A 146 -13.03 -0.09 -9.10
N LEU A 147 -11.98 0.66 -9.45
CA LEU A 147 -10.60 0.26 -9.14
C LEU A 147 -10.34 0.22 -7.62
N ILE A 148 -10.76 1.26 -6.90
CA ILE A 148 -10.60 1.35 -5.43
C ILE A 148 -11.41 0.25 -4.73
N ASP A 149 -12.59 -0.11 -5.23
CA ASP A 149 -13.41 -1.19 -4.68
C ASP A 149 -12.68 -2.54 -4.76
N LYS A 150 -12.01 -2.81 -5.90
CA LYS A 150 -11.17 -4.01 -6.08
C LYS A 150 -9.92 -4.01 -5.18
N MET A 151 -9.31 -2.85 -4.94
CA MET A 151 -8.19 -2.70 -3.99
C MET A 151 -8.62 -2.88 -2.54
N LEU A 152 -9.81 -2.37 -2.16
CA LEU A 152 -10.41 -2.49 -0.83
C LEU A 152 -11.16 -3.82 -0.64
N THR A 153 -10.49 -4.91 -1.01
CA THR A 153 -10.96 -6.28 -0.82
C THR A 153 -10.39 -6.87 0.48
N ILE A 154 -11.28 -7.41 1.32
CA ILE A 154 -10.95 -7.97 2.65
C ILE A 154 -10.01 -9.17 2.50
N ASN A 155 -10.38 -10.12 1.64
CA ASN A 155 -9.55 -11.29 1.37
C ASN A 155 -8.34 -10.88 0.52
N PRO A 156 -7.10 -10.94 1.05
CA PRO A 156 -5.93 -10.51 0.31
C PRO A 156 -5.66 -11.36 -0.94
N MET A 157 -6.13 -12.61 -0.98
CA MET A 157 -6.00 -13.50 -2.14
C MET A 157 -6.96 -13.16 -3.28
N LYS A 158 -8.04 -12.43 -2.98
CA LYS A 158 -9.02 -11.94 -3.97
C LYS A 158 -8.78 -10.48 -4.35
N ARG A 159 -7.81 -9.82 -3.73
CA ARG A 159 -7.47 -8.42 -3.98
C ARG A 159 -6.76 -8.32 -5.34
N ILE A 160 -7.14 -7.32 -6.12
CA ILE A 160 -6.50 -7.02 -7.41
C ILE A 160 -4.98 -6.90 -7.26
N THR A 161 -4.23 -7.52 -8.18
CA THR A 161 -2.77 -7.36 -8.21
C THR A 161 -2.38 -6.00 -8.77
N VAL A 162 -1.10 -5.64 -8.64
CA VAL A 162 -0.61 -4.37 -9.19
C VAL A 162 -0.62 -4.38 -10.72
N GLU A 163 -0.37 -5.52 -11.34
CA GLU A 163 -0.45 -5.74 -12.79
C GLU A 163 -1.89 -5.55 -13.28
N GLU A 164 -2.85 -6.25 -12.66
CA GLU A 164 -4.27 -6.12 -12.99
C GLU A 164 -4.79 -4.67 -12.76
N ALA A 165 -4.26 -3.98 -11.74
CA ALA A 165 -4.61 -2.59 -11.47
C ALA A 165 -4.10 -1.63 -12.55
N LEU A 166 -2.89 -1.85 -13.07
CA LEU A 166 -2.31 -1.05 -14.17
C LEU A 166 -3.07 -1.27 -15.49
N GLU A 167 -3.56 -2.49 -15.73
CA GLU A 167 -4.40 -2.83 -16.89
C GLU A 167 -5.86 -2.33 -16.78
N HIS A 168 -6.26 -1.76 -15.63
CA HIS A 168 -7.63 -1.34 -15.40
C HIS A 168 -8.06 -0.20 -16.35
N PRO A 169 -9.33 -0.14 -16.83
CA PRO A 169 -9.82 0.92 -17.72
C PRO A 169 -9.66 2.34 -17.17
N TYR A 170 -9.54 2.48 -15.84
CA TYR A 170 -9.25 3.76 -15.21
C TYR A 170 -7.85 4.29 -15.56
N LEU A 171 -6.88 3.43 -15.89
CA LEU A 171 -5.49 3.81 -16.18
C LEU A 171 -5.10 3.58 -17.65
N GLU A 172 -6.05 3.18 -18.50
CA GLU A 172 -5.85 2.83 -19.92
C GLU A 172 -5.03 3.89 -20.70
N ARG A 173 -5.21 5.18 -20.40
CA ARG A 173 -4.52 6.27 -21.10
C ARG A 173 -3.05 6.46 -20.69
N LEU A 174 -2.65 5.88 -19.56
CA LEU A 174 -1.32 6.01 -18.97
C LEU A 174 -0.54 4.70 -19.00
N HIS A 175 -1.24 3.56 -19.06
CA HIS A 175 -0.64 2.24 -19.07
C HIS A 175 0.27 2.04 -20.29
N ASP A 176 1.55 1.78 -20.03
CA ASP A 176 2.55 1.47 -21.05
C ASP A 176 3.51 0.41 -20.52
N THR A 177 3.37 -0.82 -21.02
CA THR A 177 4.22 -1.94 -20.60
C THR A 177 5.70 -1.72 -20.88
N ALA A 178 6.07 -0.90 -21.88
CA ALA A 178 7.47 -0.58 -22.18
C ALA A 178 8.08 0.39 -21.15
N ASP A 179 7.26 1.23 -20.53
CA ASP A 179 7.67 2.16 -19.46
C ASP A 179 7.32 1.63 -18.06
N GLU A 180 6.94 0.36 -17.90
CA GLU A 180 6.64 -0.25 -16.61
C GLU A 180 7.65 -1.37 -16.26
N PRO A 181 8.88 -1.00 -15.89
CA PRO A 181 9.93 -1.98 -15.65
C PRO A 181 9.65 -2.83 -14.41
N VAL A 182 10.20 -4.05 -14.44
CA VAL A 182 10.26 -4.97 -13.30
C VAL A 182 11.72 -5.15 -12.87
N CYS A 183 11.93 -5.45 -11.60
CA CYS A 183 13.23 -5.83 -11.09
C CYS A 183 13.54 -7.27 -11.52
N LEU A 184 14.64 -7.45 -12.26
CA LEU A 184 15.04 -8.77 -12.79
C LEU A 184 15.57 -9.72 -11.71
N LYS A 185 15.92 -9.20 -10.54
CA LYS A 185 16.51 -9.95 -9.43
C LYS A 185 15.75 -9.62 -8.15
N PRO A 186 15.28 -10.63 -7.39
CA PRO A 186 14.78 -10.41 -6.04
C PRO A 186 15.81 -9.69 -5.17
N PHE A 187 15.35 -8.82 -4.29
CA PHE A 187 16.19 -8.17 -3.30
C PHE A 187 16.54 -9.18 -2.19
N SER A 188 17.82 -9.28 -1.84
CA SER A 188 18.26 -10.15 -0.75
C SER A 188 18.15 -9.44 0.60
N PHE A 189 17.49 -10.10 1.56
CA PHE A 189 17.40 -9.69 2.96
C PHE A 189 18.35 -10.48 3.86
N ASP A 190 19.42 -11.08 3.31
CA ASP A 190 20.35 -11.93 4.09
C ASP A 190 20.99 -11.18 5.27
N PHE A 191 21.10 -9.85 5.19
CA PHE A 191 21.61 -9.00 6.28
C PHE A 191 20.69 -8.98 7.50
N GLU A 192 19.37 -9.17 7.36
CA GLU A 192 18.44 -9.21 8.51
C GLU A 192 18.46 -10.56 9.24
N GLN A 193 18.99 -11.62 8.63
CA GLN A 193 19.06 -12.96 9.23
C GLN A 193 20.15 -13.07 10.30
N GLN A 194 21.08 -12.12 10.34
CA GLN A 194 22.21 -12.12 11.26
C GLN A 194 21.88 -11.30 12.50
N ILE A 195 22.16 -11.87 13.69
CA ILE A 195 22.13 -11.11 14.94
C ILE A 195 23.41 -10.27 14.98
N LEU A 196 23.30 -9.00 14.58
CA LEU A 196 24.40 -8.06 14.53
C LEU A 196 24.42 -7.16 15.76
N SER A 197 25.62 -6.81 16.23
CA SER A 197 25.79 -5.76 17.23
C SER A 197 25.60 -4.38 16.61
N GLU A 198 25.34 -3.37 17.45
CA GLU A 198 25.24 -1.97 17.00
C GLU A 198 26.51 -1.50 16.25
N GLU A 199 27.69 -1.96 16.68
CA GLU A 199 28.97 -1.64 16.05
C GLU A 199 29.07 -2.26 14.64
N GLN A 200 28.68 -3.53 14.50
CA GLN A 200 28.65 -4.20 13.20
C GLN A 200 27.66 -3.54 12.24
N ILE A 201 26.49 -3.10 12.72
CA ILE A 201 25.51 -2.37 11.90
C ILE A 201 26.10 -1.04 11.43
N LYS A 202 26.77 -0.29 12.31
CA LYS A 202 27.44 0.98 11.95
C LYS A 202 28.51 0.76 10.88
N ASP A 203 29.32 -0.27 11.04
CA ASP A 203 30.36 -0.60 10.06
C ASP A 203 29.75 -0.96 8.70
N MET A 204 28.68 -1.77 8.67
CA MET A 204 27.99 -2.12 7.42
C MET A 204 27.40 -0.89 6.72
N ILE A 205 26.75 0.01 7.46
CA ILE A 205 26.22 1.27 6.91
C ILE A 205 27.36 2.12 6.32
N TYR A 206 28.50 2.20 7.01
CA TYR A 206 29.65 2.95 6.54
C TYR A 206 30.25 2.35 5.26
N GLN A 207 30.41 1.01 5.19
CA GLN A 207 30.90 0.33 3.99
C GLN A 207 29.97 0.50 2.79
N GLU A 208 28.65 0.47 3.00
CA GLU A 208 27.66 0.74 1.94
C GLU A 208 27.79 2.19 1.43
N ALA A 209 27.92 3.15 2.35
CA ALA A 209 28.12 4.55 2.00
C ALA A 209 29.39 4.80 1.17
N LEU A 210 30.50 4.11 1.49
CA LEU A 210 31.74 4.14 0.73
C LEU A 210 31.60 3.49 -0.65
N THR A 211 30.86 2.39 -0.75
CA THR A 211 30.61 1.70 -2.03
C THR A 211 29.88 2.60 -3.02
N LEU A 212 28.95 3.42 -2.52
CA LEU A 212 28.20 4.39 -3.32
C LEU A 212 28.95 5.70 -3.56
N ASN A 213 29.89 6.06 -2.69
CA ASN A 213 30.68 7.28 -2.79
C ASN A 213 32.17 6.96 -2.56
N PRO A 214 32.85 6.36 -3.55
CA PRO A 214 34.23 5.89 -3.40
C PRO A 214 35.27 7.03 -3.22
N GLU A 215 34.82 8.29 -3.30
CA GLU A 215 35.67 9.49 -3.16
C GLU A 215 35.55 10.18 -1.78
N ILE A 216 34.83 9.56 -0.83
CA ILE A 216 34.77 9.97 0.58
C ILE A 216 35.87 9.30 1.39
#